data_AF-E5AAA7-F1
#
_entry.id   AF-E5AAA7-F1
#
_cell.length_a   1.000
_cell.length_b   1.000
_cell.length_c   1.000
_cell.angle_alpha   90.00
_cell.angle_beta   90.00
_cell.angle_gamma   90.00
#
_symmetry.space_group_name_H-M   'P 1'
#
loop_
_entity.id
_entity.type
_entity.pdbx_description
1 polymer ?
#
loop_
_entity_poly.entity_id
_entity_poly.type
_entity_poly.pdbx_seq_one_letter_code
_entity_poly.pdbx_strand_id
1 'polypeptide(L)'
;MLGCTGNFENQEADPALEPQDLYLHGYVSGRMFRRGREAGGDAEGEEGERGLPMTVAASFLDGLVLSLTPFHNSCNYRSAIAHGYAHPVTSPTESLYALRLITDSLLPSRWSSSRTPPTPAELSSTGLLRIRIVSASAKVRVGGPKEDRKDLKNEELVASTWTGVVPFWGTWGDPVTAEGSGRGVEGYVEEWRVEETEKAREYAVEAVGMKGK
;
A
#
# COMPACT_ATOMS: atom_id res chain seq x y z
N MET A 1 -5.66 -7.25 -8.84
CA MET A 1 -5.90 -5.81 -8.73
C MET A 1 -4.73 -5.25 -7.95
N LEU A 2 -4.01 -4.27 -8.51
CA LEU A 2 -2.89 -3.58 -7.87
C LEU A 2 -3.10 -2.09 -8.08
N GLY A 3 -2.44 -1.27 -7.26
CA GLY A 3 -2.58 0.17 -7.35
C GLY A 3 -1.46 0.92 -6.63
N CYS A 4 -1.39 2.21 -6.92
CA CYS A 4 -0.40 3.13 -6.38
C CYS A 4 -0.97 4.55 -6.35
N THR A 5 -0.31 5.46 -5.64
CA THR A 5 -0.55 6.90 -5.78
C THR A 5 0.27 7.46 -6.94
N GLY A 6 -0.21 8.51 -7.58
CA GLY A 6 0.49 9.20 -8.66
C GLY A 6 -0.15 10.52 -9.05
N ASN A 7 0.59 11.32 -9.81
CA ASN A 7 0.11 12.57 -10.39
C ASN A 7 0.42 12.59 -11.89
N PHE A 8 -0.62 12.41 -12.71
CA PHE A 8 -0.47 12.35 -14.16
C PHE A 8 -0.14 13.72 -14.78
N GLU A 9 -0.65 14.81 -14.18
CA GLU A 9 -0.43 16.17 -14.66
C GLU A 9 1.01 16.65 -14.38
N ASN A 10 1.56 16.25 -13.23
CA ASN A 10 2.95 16.49 -12.84
C ASN A 10 3.60 15.17 -12.38
N GLN A 11 4.24 14.46 -13.30
CA GLN A 11 4.83 13.14 -13.03
C GLN A 11 6.11 13.21 -12.17
N GLU A 12 6.65 14.41 -11.96
CA GLU A 12 7.81 14.69 -11.08
C GLU A 12 7.38 15.25 -9.72
N ALA A 13 6.06 15.34 -9.46
CA ALA A 13 5.50 15.84 -8.22
C ALA A 13 6.06 15.09 -7.00
N ASP A 14 6.50 15.83 -5.99
CA ASP A 14 6.83 15.26 -4.69
C ASP A 14 5.52 14.81 -4.01
N PRO A 15 5.32 13.50 -3.76
CA PRO A 15 4.09 12.99 -3.16
C PRO A 15 3.84 13.50 -1.73
N ALA A 16 4.84 14.07 -1.06
CA ALA A 16 4.68 14.68 0.25
C ALA A 16 4.17 16.14 0.19
N LEU A 17 4.34 16.81 -0.94
CA LEU A 17 4.07 18.24 -1.09
C LEU A 17 2.92 18.53 -2.05
N GLU A 18 2.69 17.64 -3.00
CA GLU A 18 1.73 17.84 -4.09
C GLU A 18 0.60 16.80 -4.05
N PRO A 19 -0.62 17.20 -4.45
CA PRO A 19 -1.76 16.27 -4.52
C PRO A 19 -1.45 15.05 -5.38
N GLN A 20 -1.92 13.90 -4.90
CA GLN A 20 -1.83 12.62 -5.59
C GLN A 20 -3.23 12.05 -5.79
N ASP A 21 -3.43 11.38 -6.92
CA ASP A 21 -4.57 10.51 -7.14
C ASP A 21 -4.17 9.04 -6.90
N LEU A 22 -5.14 8.17 -6.62
CA LEU A 22 -4.91 6.73 -6.49
C LEU A 22 -5.31 6.02 -7.79
N TYR A 23 -4.39 5.27 -8.38
CA TYR A 23 -4.66 4.44 -9.56
C TYR A 23 -4.86 2.99 -9.16
N LEU A 24 -5.91 2.35 -9.69
CA LEU A 24 -6.19 0.92 -9.54
C LEU A 24 -6.33 0.26 -10.91
N HIS A 25 -5.71 -0.90 -11.10
CA HIS A 25 -5.92 -1.73 -12.29
C HIS A 25 -6.60 -3.06 -11.98
N GLY A 26 -7.28 -3.63 -12.98
CA GLY A 26 -7.85 -4.97 -12.90
C GLY A 26 -8.54 -5.38 -14.18
N TYR A 27 -9.31 -6.46 -14.12
CA TYR A 27 -10.05 -6.93 -15.29
C TYR A 27 -11.20 -5.97 -15.63
N VAL A 28 -11.28 -5.51 -16.88
CA VAL A 28 -12.21 -4.45 -17.33
C VAL A 28 -13.69 -4.76 -17.08
N SER A 29 -14.07 -6.04 -17.10
CA SER A 29 -15.45 -6.51 -16.84
C SER A 29 -15.73 -6.75 -15.36
N GLY A 30 -14.74 -6.55 -14.48
CA GLY A 30 -14.92 -6.60 -13.04
C GLY A 30 -15.96 -5.59 -12.56
N ARG A 31 -16.78 -5.97 -11.57
CA ARG A 31 -17.91 -5.15 -11.09
C ARG A 31 -17.52 -3.73 -10.69
N MET A 32 -16.36 -3.56 -10.05
CA MET A 32 -15.83 -2.26 -9.64
C MET A 32 -15.58 -1.35 -10.86
N PHE A 33 -14.94 -1.85 -11.91
CA PHE A 33 -14.65 -1.10 -13.13
C PHE A 33 -15.91 -0.80 -13.94
N ARG A 34 -16.87 -1.73 -13.98
CA ARG A 34 -18.18 -1.48 -14.62
C ARG A 34 -18.94 -0.36 -13.91
N ARG A 35 -19.04 -0.42 -12.57
CA ARG A 35 -19.66 0.63 -11.76
C ARG A 35 -18.93 1.96 -11.86
N GLY A 36 -17.60 1.95 -11.95
CA GLY A 36 -16.80 3.16 -12.17
C GLY A 36 -17.16 3.84 -13.50
N ARG A 37 -17.34 3.08 -14.58
CA ARG A 37 -17.82 3.62 -15.87
C ARG A 37 -19.25 4.12 -15.80
N GLU A 38 -20.15 3.37 -15.16
CA GLU A 38 -21.55 3.77 -14.98
C GLU A 38 -21.69 5.07 -14.17
N ALA A 39 -20.93 5.20 -13.08
CA ALA A 39 -20.93 6.39 -12.22
C ALA A 39 -20.15 7.58 -12.81
N GLY A 40 -19.26 7.33 -13.78
CA GLY A 40 -18.50 8.34 -14.50
C GLY A 40 -19.26 8.98 -15.67
N GLY A 41 -20.42 8.45 -16.05
CA GLY A 41 -21.31 9.03 -17.07
C GLY A 41 -22.42 9.86 -16.42
N ASP A 42 -22.57 11.11 -16.86
CA ASP A 42 -23.74 11.98 -16.66
C ASP A 42 -24.33 12.12 -15.24
N ALA A 43 -23.49 12.13 -14.20
CA ALA A 43 -23.95 12.43 -12.83
C ALA A 43 -23.92 13.95 -12.54
N GLU A 44 -25.07 14.51 -12.16
CA GLU A 44 -25.19 15.86 -11.57
C GLU A 44 -24.42 15.92 -10.22
N GLY A 45 -23.54 16.92 -10.03
CA GLY A 45 -22.74 17.12 -8.80
C GLY A 45 -21.62 18.15 -8.96
N GLU A 46 -20.92 18.56 -7.90
CA GLU A 46 -19.77 19.48 -7.97
C GLU A 46 -18.50 18.77 -8.50
N GLU A 47 -17.56 19.52 -9.10
CA GLU A 47 -16.26 19.02 -9.61
C GLU A 47 -15.40 18.49 -8.45
N GLY A 48 -15.63 17.22 -8.06
CA GLY A 48 -14.93 16.57 -6.96
C GLY A 48 -15.73 15.45 -6.30
N GLU A 49 -17.06 15.48 -6.43
CA GLU A 49 -17.98 14.46 -5.89
C GLU A 49 -18.69 13.63 -6.97
N ARG A 50 -18.32 13.84 -8.23
CA ARG A 50 -18.78 13.01 -9.36
C ARG A 50 -17.96 11.72 -9.41
N GLY A 51 -18.55 10.59 -9.80
CA GLY A 51 -17.87 9.29 -9.95
C GLY A 51 -18.27 8.26 -8.90
N LEU A 52 -17.61 7.09 -8.92
CA LEU A 52 -17.91 6.00 -7.98
C LEU A 52 -17.28 6.31 -6.61
N PRO A 53 -18.05 6.53 -5.53
CA PRO A 53 -17.47 6.75 -4.21
C PRO A 53 -16.68 5.52 -3.76
N MET A 54 -15.44 5.74 -3.34
CA MET A 54 -14.51 4.70 -2.91
C MET A 54 -13.81 5.09 -1.61
N THR A 55 -13.63 4.08 -0.76
CA THR A 55 -12.74 4.13 0.40
C THR A 55 -11.61 3.13 0.16
N VAL A 56 -10.37 3.61 0.16
CA VAL A 56 -9.17 2.78 0.03
C VAL A 56 -8.49 2.72 1.39
N ALA A 57 -8.23 1.51 1.87
CA ALA A 57 -7.53 1.26 3.13
C ALA A 57 -6.23 0.52 2.86
N ALA A 58 -5.13 1.00 3.46
CA ALA A 58 -3.83 0.36 3.43
C ALA A 58 -3.28 0.26 4.85
N SER A 59 -2.68 -0.89 5.20
CA SER A 59 -2.14 -1.15 6.53
C SER A 59 -0.87 -1.99 6.45
N PHE A 60 0.10 -1.63 7.28
CA PHE A 60 1.27 -2.44 7.61
C PHE A 60 1.19 -2.83 9.08
N LEU A 61 1.37 -4.12 9.37
CA LEU A 61 1.63 -4.59 10.73
C LEU A 61 3.14 -4.51 10.94
N ASP A 62 3.56 -3.97 12.09
CA ASP A 62 4.98 -3.79 12.43
C ASP A 62 5.36 -4.54 13.73
N GLY A 63 4.39 -5.09 14.48
CA GLY A 63 4.66 -5.97 15.62
C GLY A 63 3.49 -6.16 16.58
N LEU A 64 3.57 -7.18 17.45
CA LEU A 64 2.65 -7.42 18.55
C LEU A 64 3.19 -6.78 19.83
N VAL A 65 2.38 -6.00 20.52
CA VAL A 65 2.71 -5.41 21.82
C VAL A 65 2.00 -6.18 22.92
N LEU A 66 2.78 -6.81 23.79
CA LEU A 66 2.31 -7.69 24.85
C LEU A 66 2.59 -7.03 26.22
N SER A 67 1.54 -6.91 27.02
CA SER A 67 1.47 -6.12 28.25
C SER A 67 1.15 -7.02 29.46
N LEU A 68 1.28 -6.50 30.69
CA LEU A 68 0.93 -7.22 31.92
C LEU A 68 -0.55 -7.61 31.96
N THR A 69 -1.40 -6.83 31.28
CA THR A 69 -2.83 -7.11 31.20
C THR A 69 -3.27 -7.27 29.75
N PRO A 70 -4.18 -8.21 29.45
CA PRO A 70 -4.73 -8.37 28.10
C PRO A 70 -5.38 -7.10 27.55
N PHE A 71 -5.88 -6.22 28.43
CA PHE A 71 -6.51 -4.96 28.05
C PHE A 71 -5.54 -3.97 27.39
N HIS A 72 -4.25 -4.04 27.75
CA HIS A 72 -3.19 -3.18 27.22
C HIS A 72 -2.38 -3.83 26.09
N ASN A 73 -2.70 -5.08 25.72
CA ASN A 73 -2.15 -5.69 24.51
C ASN A 73 -2.54 -4.89 23.26
N SER A 74 -1.66 -4.82 22.28
CA SER A 74 -1.88 -4.04 21.07
C SER A 74 -0.95 -4.49 19.93
N CYS A 75 -0.86 -3.68 18.88
CA CYS A 75 0.07 -3.89 17.77
C CYS A 75 0.79 -2.59 17.41
N ASN A 76 2.04 -2.67 16.98
CA ASN A 76 2.65 -1.58 16.20
C ASN A 76 2.18 -1.71 14.75
N TYR A 77 1.77 -0.60 14.14
CA TYR A 77 1.24 -0.56 12.78
C TYR A 77 1.30 0.84 12.18
N ARG A 78 1.20 0.89 10.85
CA ARG A 78 0.91 2.09 10.06
C ARG A 78 -0.33 1.83 9.23
N SER A 79 -1.27 2.74 9.20
CA SER A 79 -2.42 2.64 8.32
C SER A 79 -2.82 3.99 7.74
N ALA A 80 -3.44 3.94 6.55
CA ALA A 80 -4.05 5.08 5.90
C ALA A 80 -5.42 4.69 5.35
N ILE A 81 -6.38 5.60 5.49
CA ILE A 81 -7.70 5.54 4.87
C ILE A 81 -7.82 6.75 3.96
N ALA A 82 -8.10 6.54 2.68
CA ALA A 82 -8.38 7.58 1.71
C ALA A 82 -9.82 7.45 1.20
N HIS A 83 -10.57 8.55 1.24
CA HIS A 83 -11.90 8.67 0.67
C HIS A 83 -11.84 9.53 -0.58
N GLY A 84 -12.57 9.11 -1.61
CA GLY A 84 -12.56 9.82 -2.87
C GLY A 84 -13.55 9.25 -3.87
N TYR A 85 -13.44 9.72 -5.11
CA TYR A 85 -14.32 9.35 -6.20
C TYR A 85 -13.51 8.80 -7.36
N ALA A 86 -13.89 7.61 -7.82
CA ALA A 86 -13.21 6.88 -8.86
C ALA A 86 -13.81 7.16 -10.24
N HIS A 87 -12.93 7.40 -11.20
CA HIS A 87 -13.23 7.65 -12.60
C HIS A 87 -12.48 6.66 -13.49
N PRO A 88 -13.10 6.15 -14.57
CA PRO A 88 -12.37 5.35 -15.54
C PRO A 88 -11.30 6.17 -16.23
N VAL A 89 -10.09 5.61 -16.36
CA VAL A 89 -9.05 6.19 -17.19
C VAL A 89 -9.33 5.81 -18.64
N THR A 90 -9.61 6.79 -19.50
CA THR A 90 -9.95 6.59 -20.91
C THR A 90 -8.88 7.12 -21.87
N SER A 91 -8.05 8.05 -21.40
CA SER A 91 -6.93 8.57 -22.18
C SER A 91 -5.86 7.48 -22.39
N PRO A 92 -5.42 7.23 -23.64
CA PRO A 92 -4.35 6.28 -23.91
C PRO A 92 -3.03 6.63 -23.22
N THR A 93 -2.68 7.91 -23.15
CA THR A 93 -1.43 8.37 -22.52
C THR A 93 -1.47 8.20 -21.00
N GLU A 94 -2.60 8.53 -20.38
CA GLU A 94 -2.80 8.32 -18.94
C GLU A 94 -2.85 6.83 -18.59
N SER A 95 -3.47 6.02 -19.45
CA SER A 95 -3.51 4.56 -19.28
C SER A 95 -2.10 3.97 -19.24
N LEU A 96 -1.24 4.37 -20.18
CA LEU A 96 0.15 3.92 -20.22
C LEU A 96 0.96 4.42 -19.01
N TYR A 97 0.74 5.68 -18.60
CA TYR A 97 1.33 6.23 -17.39
C TYR A 97 0.96 5.41 -16.15
N ALA A 98 -0.34 5.18 -15.93
CA ALA A 98 -0.83 4.46 -14.76
C ALA A 98 -0.34 3.01 -14.74
N LEU A 99 -0.33 2.30 -15.88
CA LEU A 99 0.18 0.94 -15.95
C LEU A 99 1.68 0.86 -15.65
N ARG A 100 2.46 1.79 -16.19
CA ARG A 100 3.89 1.89 -15.88
C ARG A 100 4.09 2.16 -14.39
N LEU A 101 3.41 3.16 -13.85
CA LEU A 101 3.54 3.57 -12.45
C LEU A 101 3.16 2.42 -11.49
N ILE A 102 2.03 1.75 -11.73
CA ILE A 102 1.61 0.59 -10.92
C ILE A 102 2.68 -0.52 -11.00
N THR A 103 3.21 -0.81 -12.18
CA THR A 103 4.23 -1.85 -12.35
C THR A 103 5.52 -1.53 -11.60
N ASP A 104 6.03 -0.31 -11.78
CA ASP A 104 7.29 0.14 -11.20
C ASP A 104 7.17 0.45 -9.69
N SER A 105 5.96 0.75 -9.19
CA SER A 105 5.68 0.88 -7.75
C SER A 105 5.81 -0.43 -6.97
N LEU A 106 5.65 -1.56 -7.65
CA LEU A 106 5.78 -2.89 -7.05
C LEU A 106 7.21 -3.40 -7.14
N LEU A 107 7.83 -3.25 -8.30
CA LEU A 107 9.22 -3.61 -8.54
C LEU A 107 9.82 -2.55 -9.46
N PRO A 108 10.71 -1.68 -8.97
CA PRO A 108 11.31 -0.62 -9.76
C PRO A 108 11.93 -1.15 -11.06
N SER A 109 11.79 -0.39 -12.15
CA SER A 109 12.27 -0.73 -13.50
C SER A 109 11.60 -1.93 -14.16
N ARG A 110 10.62 -2.59 -13.51
CA ARG A 110 10.00 -3.80 -14.05
C ARG A 110 9.25 -3.56 -15.36
N TRP A 111 8.70 -2.38 -15.57
CA TRP A 111 8.05 -2.02 -16.82
C TRP A 111 9.02 -2.11 -18.00
N SER A 112 10.18 -1.46 -17.89
CA SER A 112 11.20 -1.45 -18.94
C SER A 112 11.88 -2.80 -19.13
N SER A 113 11.96 -3.64 -18.09
CA SER A 113 12.49 -5.01 -18.16
C SER A 113 11.46 -6.03 -18.68
N SER A 114 10.30 -5.58 -19.14
CA SER A 114 9.24 -6.41 -19.73
C SER A 114 9.02 -6.04 -21.21
N ARG A 115 8.26 -6.86 -21.96
CA ARG A 115 7.88 -6.53 -23.34
C ARG A 115 7.01 -5.28 -23.34
N THR A 116 7.50 -4.22 -23.98
CA THR A 116 6.79 -2.94 -24.13
C THR A 116 6.74 -2.51 -25.60
N PRO A 117 5.71 -1.75 -26.03
CA PRO A 117 4.51 -1.41 -25.28
C PRO A 117 3.52 -2.59 -25.15
N PRO A 118 2.51 -2.51 -24.25
CA PRO A 118 1.39 -3.44 -24.25
C PRO A 118 0.69 -3.47 -25.61
N THR A 119 0.17 -4.63 -25.97
CA THR A 119 -0.65 -4.81 -27.18
C THR A 119 -2.01 -4.13 -27.02
N PRO A 120 -2.69 -3.79 -28.12
CA PRO A 120 -4.05 -3.27 -28.06
C PRO A 120 -5.03 -4.20 -27.31
N ALA A 121 -4.87 -5.52 -27.45
CA ALA A 121 -5.69 -6.51 -26.77
C ALA A 121 -5.51 -6.47 -25.24
N GLU A 122 -4.28 -6.37 -24.77
CA GLU A 122 -3.96 -6.24 -23.33
C GLU A 122 -4.53 -4.95 -22.74
N LEU A 123 -4.41 -3.83 -23.47
CA LEU A 123 -5.00 -2.55 -23.03
C LEU A 123 -6.53 -2.64 -22.97
N SER A 124 -7.17 -3.19 -23.99
CA SER A 124 -8.64 -3.28 -24.05
C SER A 124 -9.27 -4.17 -22.99
N SER A 125 -8.51 -5.14 -22.47
CA SER A 125 -8.97 -6.08 -21.44
C SER A 125 -8.65 -5.62 -20.01
N THR A 126 -7.88 -4.54 -19.87
CA THR A 126 -7.47 -3.97 -18.60
C THR A 126 -8.31 -2.75 -18.25
N GLY A 127 -8.98 -2.80 -17.10
CA GLY A 127 -9.67 -1.65 -16.52
C GLY A 127 -8.73 -0.86 -15.64
N LEU A 128 -8.80 0.47 -15.73
CA LEU A 128 -8.11 1.42 -14.88
C LEU A 128 -9.11 2.39 -14.25
N LEU A 129 -8.93 2.63 -12.96
CA LEU A 129 -9.64 3.67 -12.22
C LEU A 129 -8.63 4.65 -11.64
N ARG A 130 -8.87 5.94 -11.82
CA ARG A 130 -8.23 7.03 -11.08
C ARG A 130 -9.19 7.51 -10.01
N ILE A 131 -8.74 7.51 -8.76
CA ILE A 131 -9.51 7.96 -7.61
C ILE A 131 -8.96 9.31 -7.19
N ARG A 132 -9.78 10.36 -7.33
CA ARG A 132 -9.46 11.66 -6.77
C ARG A 132 -9.65 11.60 -5.27
N ILE A 133 -8.58 11.78 -4.50
CA ILE A 133 -8.64 11.79 -3.04
C ILE A 133 -9.28 13.10 -2.59
N VAL A 134 -10.35 12.99 -1.80
CA VAL A 134 -11.05 14.14 -1.20
C VAL A 134 -10.61 14.34 0.24
N SER A 135 -10.44 13.24 0.98
CA SER A 135 -9.89 13.28 2.32
C SER A 135 -9.09 12.02 2.62
N ALA A 136 -8.12 12.15 3.51
CA ALA A 136 -7.35 11.01 3.98
C ALA A 136 -7.04 11.17 5.47
N SER A 137 -6.89 10.04 6.16
CA SER A 137 -6.40 9.98 7.52
C SER A 137 -5.36 8.88 7.62
N ALA A 138 -4.36 9.09 8.49
CA ALA A 138 -3.34 8.10 8.76
C ALA A 138 -3.19 7.91 10.27
N LYS A 139 -2.83 6.69 10.66
CA LYS A 139 -2.55 6.36 12.05
C LYS A 139 -1.30 5.50 12.14
N VAL A 140 -0.42 5.88 13.05
CA VAL A 140 0.81 5.17 13.34
C VAL A 140 0.82 4.84 14.83
N ARG A 141 1.03 3.57 15.16
CA ARG A 141 1.30 3.13 16.53
C ARG A 141 2.68 2.50 16.59
N VAL A 142 3.50 3.01 17.49
CA VAL A 142 4.86 2.57 17.77
C VAL A 142 5.10 2.52 19.28
N GLY A 143 6.21 1.94 19.70
CA GLY A 143 6.65 1.82 21.08
C GLY A 143 6.31 0.49 21.75
N GLY A 144 6.70 0.38 23.02
CA GLY A 144 6.44 -0.77 23.89
C GLY A 144 5.07 -0.76 24.58
N PRO A 145 4.82 -1.76 25.45
CA PRO A 145 3.62 -1.80 26.28
C PRO A 145 3.59 -0.61 27.26
N LYS A 146 2.37 -0.16 27.61
CA LYS A 146 2.13 0.89 28.60
C LYS A 146 1.34 0.30 29.75
N GLU A 147 1.97 0.21 30.91
CA GLU A 147 1.41 -0.46 32.08
C GLU A 147 0.79 0.53 33.07
N ASP A 148 -0.27 0.08 33.75
CA ASP A 148 -0.82 0.82 34.88
C ASP A 148 0.14 0.76 36.07
N ARG A 149 0.26 1.88 36.80
CA ARG A 149 1.15 1.98 37.97
C ARG A 149 0.83 0.96 39.07
N LYS A 150 -0.43 0.54 39.20
CA LYS A 150 -0.84 -0.48 40.18
C LYS A 150 -0.31 -1.86 39.81
N ASP A 151 -0.29 -2.19 38.52
CA ASP A 151 0.13 -3.50 38.02
C ASP A 151 1.65 -3.62 38.08
N LEU A 152 2.37 -2.53 37.78
CA LEU A 152 3.82 -2.44 37.99
C LEU A 152 4.27 -2.60 39.45
N LYS A 153 3.40 -2.29 40.42
CA LYS A 153 3.68 -2.47 41.86
C LYS A 153 3.32 -3.88 42.36
N ASN A 154 2.63 -4.68 41.55
CA ASN A 154 2.32 -6.05 41.87
C ASN A 154 3.50 -6.93 41.47
N GLU A 155 4.40 -7.19 42.42
CA GLU A 155 5.64 -7.94 42.19
C GLU A 155 5.39 -9.36 41.67
N GLU A 156 4.33 -10.03 42.12
CA GLU A 156 3.95 -11.37 41.64
C GLU A 156 3.52 -11.33 40.18
N LEU A 157 2.69 -10.35 39.79
CA LEU A 157 2.27 -10.16 38.40
C LEU A 157 3.46 -9.87 37.48
N VAL A 158 4.33 -8.93 37.89
CA VAL A 158 5.51 -8.55 37.11
C VAL A 158 6.49 -9.72 36.98
N ALA A 159 6.67 -10.53 38.03
CA ALA A 159 7.56 -11.69 38.00
C ALA A 159 7.00 -12.86 37.16
N SER A 160 5.68 -13.00 37.08
CA SER A 160 5.02 -14.11 36.38
C SER A 160 4.65 -13.81 34.93
N THR A 161 4.71 -12.55 34.49
CA THR A 161 4.22 -12.13 33.17
C THR A 161 5.31 -11.42 32.35
N TRP A 162 5.64 -11.98 31.19
CA TRP A 162 6.52 -11.33 30.23
C TRP A 162 5.80 -10.17 29.52
N THR A 163 6.49 -9.05 29.36
CA THR A 163 6.00 -7.91 28.56
C THR A 163 7.05 -7.50 27.54
N GLY A 164 6.59 -6.97 26.41
CA GLY A 164 7.48 -6.54 25.35
C GLY A 164 6.78 -6.41 24.01
N VAL A 165 7.59 -6.39 22.96
CA VAL A 165 7.11 -6.36 21.58
C VAL A 165 7.71 -7.53 20.82
N VAL A 166 6.90 -8.20 20.00
CA VAL A 166 7.35 -9.14 18.98
C VAL A 166 7.26 -8.41 17.64
N PRO A 167 8.36 -7.86 17.10
CA PRO A 167 8.33 -7.15 15.83
C PRO A 167 7.90 -8.09 14.70
N PHE A 168 7.19 -7.54 13.72
CA PHE A 168 6.73 -8.26 12.55
C PHE A 168 7.09 -7.46 11.31
N TRP A 169 7.61 -8.12 10.30
CA TRP A 169 7.84 -7.55 8.98
C TRP A 169 7.58 -8.61 7.91
N GLY A 170 7.18 -8.16 6.72
CA GLY A 170 7.10 -9.03 5.56
C GLY A 170 8.51 -9.31 5.01
N THR A 171 8.73 -10.52 4.54
CA THR A 171 9.95 -10.92 3.82
C THR A 171 9.56 -11.36 2.42
N TRP A 172 10.32 -10.90 1.43
CA TRP A 172 10.24 -11.44 0.08
C TRP A 172 11.10 -12.72 -0.02
N GLY A 173 10.46 -13.85 -0.29
CA GLY A 173 11.14 -15.13 -0.47
C GLY A 173 12.01 -15.17 -1.72
N ASP A 174 12.90 -16.16 -1.80
CA ASP A 174 13.80 -16.33 -2.93
C ASP A 174 13.02 -16.49 -4.26
N PRO A 175 13.47 -15.87 -5.37
CA PRO A 175 12.77 -15.96 -6.64
C PRO A 175 12.69 -17.39 -7.17
N VAL A 176 11.48 -17.83 -7.50
CA VAL A 176 11.25 -19.14 -8.14
C VAL A 176 11.15 -18.94 -9.64
N THR A 177 12.10 -19.53 -10.39
CA THR A 177 12.12 -19.42 -11.85
C THR A 177 10.98 -20.22 -12.46
N ALA A 178 10.19 -19.58 -13.34
CA ALA A 178 9.10 -20.25 -14.04
C ALA A 178 9.60 -21.29 -15.04
N GLU A 179 8.83 -22.36 -15.24
CA GLU A 179 9.07 -23.34 -16.30
C GLU A 179 9.06 -22.65 -17.68
N GLY A 180 10.05 -22.95 -18.51
CA GLY A 180 10.21 -22.33 -19.84
C GLY A 180 10.91 -20.97 -19.84
N SER A 181 11.35 -20.45 -18.70
CA SER A 181 12.19 -19.24 -18.68
C SER A 181 13.55 -19.51 -19.33
N GLY A 182 13.88 -18.74 -20.38
CA GLY A 182 15.18 -18.83 -21.07
C GLY A 182 16.33 -18.15 -20.33
N ARG A 183 16.07 -17.50 -19.18
CA ARG A 183 17.05 -16.80 -18.34
C ARG A 183 16.75 -17.01 -16.87
N GLY A 184 17.79 -16.93 -16.04
CA GLY A 184 17.65 -16.87 -14.58
C GLY A 184 17.19 -15.48 -14.09
N VAL A 185 17.07 -15.32 -12.78
CA VAL A 185 16.68 -14.03 -12.18
C VAL A 185 17.72 -12.95 -12.48
N GLU A 186 17.25 -11.76 -12.81
CA GLU A 186 18.11 -10.60 -13.05
C GLU A 186 18.52 -9.94 -11.72
N GLY A 187 19.74 -9.42 -11.65
CA GLY A 187 20.32 -8.89 -10.40
C GLY A 187 19.46 -7.83 -9.70
N TYR A 188 18.84 -6.92 -10.47
CA TYR A 188 17.99 -5.86 -9.91
C TYR A 188 16.78 -6.40 -9.11
N VAL A 189 16.30 -7.60 -9.44
CA VAL A 189 15.21 -8.25 -8.70
C VAL A 189 15.69 -8.70 -7.33
N GLU A 190 16.90 -9.26 -7.27
CA GLU A 190 17.49 -9.73 -6.03
C GLU A 190 17.92 -8.56 -5.13
N GLU A 191 18.52 -7.53 -5.70
CA GLU A 191 18.86 -6.28 -4.99
C GLU A 191 17.62 -5.67 -4.34
N TRP A 192 16.54 -5.48 -5.12
CA TRP A 192 15.27 -4.98 -4.60
C TRP A 192 14.69 -5.86 -3.48
N ARG A 193 14.71 -7.19 -3.68
CA ARG A 193 14.15 -8.15 -2.71
C ARG A 193 14.81 -8.05 -1.34
N VAL A 194 16.14 -7.99 -1.33
CA VAL A 194 16.95 -7.88 -0.12
C VAL A 194 16.74 -6.52 0.52
N GLU A 195 16.82 -5.44 -0.27
CA GLU A 195 16.67 -4.07 0.22
C GLU A 195 15.30 -3.84 0.87
N GLU A 196 14.20 -4.24 0.22
CA GLU A 196 12.85 -4.06 0.77
C GLU A 196 12.61 -4.90 2.03
N THR A 197 13.19 -6.09 2.08
CA THR A 197 13.11 -6.95 3.27
C THR A 197 13.87 -6.33 4.45
N GLU A 198 15.08 -5.81 4.23
CA GLU A 198 15.86 -5.16 5.27
C GLU A 198 15.21 -3.85 5.73
N LYS A 199 14.71 -3.00 4.82
CA LYS A 199 13.95 -1.80 5.20
C LYS A 199 12.74 -2.12 6.08
N ALA A 200 11.98 -3.14 5.73
CA ALA A 200 10.81 -3.55 6.50
C ALA A 200 11.21 -4.05 7.91
N ARG A 201 12.29 -4.82 7.99
CA ARG A 201 12.86 -5.32 9.24
C ARG A 201 13.40 -4.20 10.12
N GLU A 202 14.21 -3.31 9.57
CA GLU A 202 14.77 -2.16 10.27
C GLU A 202 13.66 -1.31 10.89
N TYR A 203 12.66 -0.93 10.10
CA TYR A 203 11.53 -0.15 10.60
C TYR A 203 10.79 -0.87 11.73
N ALA A 204 10.47 -2.16 11.58
CA ALA A 204 9.73 -2.91 12.58
C ALA A 204 10.48 -3.02 13.93
N VAL A 205 11.80 -3.18 13.88
CA VAL A 205 12.66 -3.21 15.07
C VAL A 205 12.79 -1.83 15.70
N GLU A 206 13.04 -0.79 14.91
CA GLU A 206 13.15 0.59 15.40
C GLU A 206 11.84 1.09 16.01
N ALA A 207 10.69 0.72 15.43
CA ALA A 207 9.37 1.08 15.92
C ALA A 207 9.15 0.68 17.38
N VAL A 208 9.85 -0.32 17.91
CA VAL A 208 9.79 -0.69 19.34
C VAL A 208 10.36 0.42 20.24
N GLY A 209 11.43 1.09 19.80
CA GLY A 209 12.12 2.15 20.54
C GLY A 209 11.58 3.56 20.28
N MET A 210 10.78 3.74 19.23
CA MET A 210 10.19 5.04 18.91
C MET A 210 9.20 5.50 19.98
N LYS A 211 9.24 6.80 20.31
CA LYS A 211 8.21 7.43 21.14
C LYS A 211 7.00 7.73 20.27
N GLY A 212 5.88 7.03 20.52
CA GLY A 212 4.60 7.38 19.92
C GLY A 212 4.19 8.81 20.32
N LYS A 213 3.60 9.54 19.38
CA LYS A 213 2.91 10.81 19.67
C LYS A 213 1.64 10.58 20.47
#